data_AF-A0A355V2G4-F1
#
_entry.id   AF-A0A355V2G4-F1
#
_cell.length_a   1.000
_cell.length_b   1.000
_cell.length_c   1.000
_cell.angle_alpha   90.00
_cell.angle_beta   90.00
_cell.angle_gamma   90.00
#
_symmetry.space_group_name_H-M   'P 1'
#
loop_
_entity.id
_entity.type
_entity.pdbx_description
1 polymer ?
#
loop_
_entity_poly.entity_id
_entity_poly.type
_entity_poly.pdbx_seq_one_letter_code
_entity_poly.pdbx_strand_id
1 'polypeptide(L)' 'KFKKKECESFVAEANINGEKVIIARPVTYMNNSGRAVKQLLAKYKATPADLVVIYDDYDIPKGSIR' A
#
# COMPACT_ATOMS: atom_id res chain seq x y z
N LYS A 1 0.96 12.90 -6.29
CA LYS A 1 2.37 12.93 -5.78
C LYS A 1 2.35 12.52 -4.31
N PHE A 2 3.18 11.55 -3.92
CA PHE A 2 3.34 11.15 -2.52
C PHE A 2 4.09 12.23 -1.74
N LYS A 3 3.34 13.18 -1.16
CA LYS A 3 3.92 14.32 -0.43
C LYS A 3 4.04 14.06 1.07
N LYS A 4 3.29 13.10 1.60
CA LYS A 4 3.16 12.86 3.04
C LYS A 4 3.96 11.63 3.44
N LYS A 5 4.70 11.72 4.55
CA LYS A 5 5.35 10.58 5.20
C LYS A 5 4.58 10.26 6.48
N GLU A 6 4.10 9.03 6.58
CA GLU A 6 3.41 8.52 7.77
C GLU A 6 3.46 7.00 7.78
N CYS A 7 3.35 6.39 8.96
CA CYS A 7 3.32 4.92 9.10
C CYS A 7 4.48 4.24 8.35
N GLU A 8 5.67 4.86 8.40
CA GLU A 8 6.89 4.38 7.73
C GLU A 8 6.72 4.18 6.22
N SER A 9 5.87 5.01 5.61
CA SER A 9 5.52 4.97 4.20
C SER A 9 5.45 6.37 3.61
N PHE A 10 5.73 6.48 2.31
CA PHE A 10 5.27 7.60 1.52
C PHE A 10 3.81 7.36 1.15
N VAL A 11 2.94 8.33 1.42
CA VAL A 11 1.49 8.18 1.23
C VAL A 11 0.94 9.26 0.30
N ALA A 12 -0.01 8.84 -0.52
CA ALA A 12 -0.87 9.70 -1.32
C ALA A 12 -2.33 9.30 -1.09
N GLU A 13 -3.22 10.28 -1.14
CA GLU A 13 -4.66 10.08 -0.96
C GLU A 13 -5.33 10.37 -2.31
N ALA A 14 -6.30 9.55 -2.68
CA ALA A 14 -7.14 9.73 -3.86
C ALA A 14 -8.60 9.52 -3.47
N ASN A 15 -9.51 10.14 -4.23
CA ASN A 15 -10.92 9.81 -4.17
C ASN A 15 -11.31 9.17 -5.51
N ILE A 16 -11.84 7.96 -5.46
CA ILE A 16 -12.25 7.19 -6.63
C ILE A 16 -13.69 6.75 -6.38
N ASN A 17 -14.62 7.18 -7.25
CA ASN A 17 -16.05 6.86 -7.12
C ASN A 17 -16.66 7.18 -5.73
N GLY A 18 -16.17 8.23 -5.07
CA GLY A 18 -16.62 8.62 -3.73
C GLY A 18 -15.87 7.91 -2.59
N GLU A 19 -15.09 6.88 -2.89
CA GLU A 19 -14.29 6.15 -1.91
C GLU A 19 -12.92 6.79 -1.72
N LYS A 20 -12.49 6.87 -0.46
CA LYS A 20 -11.16 7.36 -0.11
C LYS A 20 -10.15 6.22 -0.25
N VAL A 21 -9.26 6.33 -1.23
CA VAL A 21 -8.19 5.36 -1.47
C VAL A 21 -6.86 5.90 -0.97
N ILE A 22 -6.15 5.08 -0.20
CA ILE A 22 -4.81 5.39 0.30
C ILE A 22 -3.81 4.59 -0.52
N ILE A 23 -2.90 5.30 -1.19
CA ILE A 23 -1.78 4.67 -1.88
C ILE A 23 -0.56 4.85 -1.00
N ALA A 24 0.10 3.76 -0.62
CA ALA A 24 1.25 3.78 0.26
C ALA A 24 2.43 3.03 -0.37
N ARG A 25 3.63 3.61 -0.22
CA ARG A 25 4.92 2.98 -0.52
C ARG A 25 5.72 2.87 0.77
N PRO A 26 5.76 1.69 1.41
CA PRO A 26 6.60 1.45 2.59
C PRO A 26 8.08 1.75 2.33
N VAL A 27 8.74 2.35 3.32
CA VAL A 27 10.19 2.63 3.33
C VAL A 27 10.90 1.85 4.45
N THR A 28 10.40 0.64 4.72
CA THR A 28 10.87 -0.25 5.79
C THR A 28 11.81 -1.36 5.31
N TYR A 29 12.29 -1.29 4.06
CA TYR A 29 12.80 -2.46 3.31
C TYR A 29 11.73 -3.51 3.05
N MET A 30 11.97 -4.39 2.07
CA MET A 30 10.96 -5.33 1.57
C MET A 30 10.54 -6.35 2.62
N ASN A 31 11.50 -6.88 3.37
CA ASN A 31 11.27 -7.89 4.42
C ASN A 31 10.46 -7.38 5.63
N ASN A 32 10.38 -6.07 5.85
CA ASN A 32 9.62 -5.49 6.96
C ASN A 32 8.41 -4.64 6.51
N SER A 33 7.99 -4.76 5.25
CA SER A 33 6.82 -4.07 4.69
C SER A 33 5.54 -4.27 5.51
N GLY A 34 5.35 -5.46 6.10
CA GLY A 34 4.20 -5.77 6.97
C GLY A 34 4.05 -4.83 8.18
N ARG A 35 5.15 -4.27 8.71
CA ARG A 35 5.10 -3.31 9.83
C ARG A 35 4.40 -2.01 9.42
N ALA A 36 4.76 -1.48 8.26
CA ALA A 36 4.14 -0.28 7.71
C ALA A 36 2.67 -0.53 7.36
N VAL A 37 2.36 -1.67 6.71
CA VAL A 37 0.99 -2.07 6.37
C VAL A 37 0.10 -2.16 7.61
N LYS A 38 0.57 -2.80 8.68
CA LYS A 38 -0.18 -2.91 9.95
C LYS A 38 -0.52 -1.53 10.54
N GLN A 39 0.42 -0.60 10.51
CA GLN A 39 0.19 0.77 11.00
C GLN A 39 -0.81 1.54 10.13
N LEU A 40 -0.75 1.37 8.80
CA LEU A 40 -1.67 1.99 7.86
C LEU A 40 -3.11 1.49 8.05
N LEU A 41 -3.31 0.17 8.13
CA LEU A 41 -4.62 -0.44 8.38
C LEU A 41 -5.24 0.09 9.68
N ALA A 42 -4.46 0.12 10.76
CA ALA A 42 -4.92 0.65 12.05
C ALA A 42 -5.29 2.14 11.96
N LYS A 43 -4.47 2.95 11.28
CA LYS A 43 -4.69 4.39 11.15
C LYS A 43 -5.95 4.74 10.35
N TYR A 44 -6.15 4.06 9.23
CA TYR A 44 -7.29 4.31 8.33
C TYR A 44 -8.52 3.48 8.67
N LYS A 45 -8.47 2.69 9.77
CA LYS A 45 -9.54 1.79 10.20
C LYS A 45 -9.97 0.83 9.08
N ALA A 46 -9.00 0.41 8.28
CA ALA A 46 -9.19 -0.54 7.18
C ALA A 46 -8.89 -1.96 7.67
N THR A 47 -9.50 -2.93 7.01
CA THR A 47 -9.30 -4.36 7.26
C THR A 47 -8.41 -4.98 6.17
N PRO A 48 -7.88 -6.20 6.37
CA PRO A 48 -7.17 -6.90 5.30
C PRO A 48 -7.99 -7.11 4.02
N ALA A 49 -9.33 -7.10 4.10
CA ALA A 49 -10.20 -7.20 2.93
C ALA A 49 -10.19 -5.92 2.07
N ASP A 50 -9.83 -4.78 2.65
CA ASP A 50 -9.72 -3.48 1.97
C ASP A 50 -8.31 -3.23 1.40
N LEU A 51 -7.38 -4.18 1.60
CA LEU A 51 -5.98 -4.05 1.23
C LEU A 51 -5.69 -4.73 -0.11
N VAL A 52 -5.09 -3.96 -1.02
CA VAL A 52 -4.46 -4.48 -2.24
C VAL A 52 -2.95 -4.30 -2.12
N VAL A 53 -2.20 -5.38 -2.36
CA VAL A 53 -0.73 -5.35 -2.36
C VAL A 53 -0.24 -5.54 -3.79
N ILE A 54 0.61 -4.62 -4.26
CA ILE A 54 1.27 -4.71 -5.56
C ILE A 54 2.74 -5.06 -5.29
N TYR A 55 3.18 -6.20 -5.78
CA TYR A 55 4.56 -6.68 -5.67
C TYR A 55 4.97 -7.41 -6.95
N ASP A 56 6.27 -7.58 -7.17
CA ASP A 56 6.79 -8.35 -8.28
C ASP A 56 6.74 -9.86 -7.98
N ASP A 57 6.29 -10.63 -8.96
CA ASP A 57 6.29 -12.09 -8.89
C ASP A 57 7.30 -12.63 -9.90
N TYR A 58 8.17 -13.54 -9.48
CA TYR A 58 9.20 -14.11 -10.32
C TYR A 58 8.63 -15.13 -11.32
N ASP A 59 7.54 -15.79 -10.95
CA ASP A 59 6.98 -16.92 -11.71
C ASP A 59 6.00 -16.47 -12.81
N ILE A 60 5.71 -15.17 -12.92
CA ILE A 60 4.82 -14.63 -13.95
C ILE A 60 5.60 -14.15 -15.18
N PRO A 61 5.08 -14.37 -16.41
CA PRO A 61 5.66 -13.79 -17.61
C PRO A 61 5.70 -12.26 -17.53
N LYS A 62 6.75 -11.65 -18.08
CA LYS A 62 6.90 -10.19 -18.11
C LYS A 62 5.71 -9.54 -18.82
N GLY A 63 5.13 -8.52 -18.18
CA GLY A 63 3.97 -7.79 -18.70
C GLY A 63 2.62 -8.38 -18.32
N SER A 64 2.61 -9.54 -17.65
CA SER A 64 1.39 -10.12 -17.08
C SER A 64 1.07 -9.50 -15.72
N ILE A 65 -0.22 -9.38 -15.40
CA ILE A 65 -0.75 -8.92 -14.11
C ILE A 65 -1.74 -9.97 -13.61
N ARG A 66 -1.75 -10.22 -12.30
CA ARG A 66 -2.65 -11.16 -11.63
C ARG A 66 -3.27 -10.51 -10.39
#